data_AF-A0A2H0V0W6-F1
#
_entry.id   AF-A0A2H0V0W6-F1
#
_cell.length_a   1.000
_cell.length_b   1.000
_cell.length_c   1.000
_cell.angle_alpha   90.00
_cell.angle_beta   90.00
_cell.angle_gamma   90.00
#
_symmetry.space_group_name_H-M   'P 1'
#
loop_
_entity.id
_entity.type
_entity.pdbx_description
1 polymer ?
#
loop_
_entity_poly.entity_id
_entity_poly.type
_entity_poly.pdbx_seq_one_letter_code
_entity_poly.pdbx_strand_id
1 'polypeptide(L)'
;MGNWNIIEKNINKEINFLSTSLLLSPYHQNDAIKCNDCLFRGIGILIVAGKVKVRKIIFKNGDIWDANKYQKNVGNEKPHGAAWHYTNMKIIEDYFKRNNYKIEVEPNLHYGRADLAAPELNLFIEVGTINLYKLYFNLINMLGF
;
A
#
# COMPACT_ATOMS: atom_id res chain seq x y z
N MET A 1 19.82 28.35 -12.78
CA MET A 1 19.86 26.90 -13.05
C MET A 1 19.28 26.19 -11.83
N GLY A 2 18.16 25.48 -11.99
CA GLY A 2 17.55 24.74 -10.89
C GLY A 2 18.55 23.77 -10.28
N ASN A 3 18.58 23.67 -8.96
CA ASN A 3 19.56 22.86 -8.25
C ASN A 3 19.19 21.37 -8.40
N TRP A 4 19.52 20.78 -9.56
CA TRP A 4 19.28 19.38 -9.88
C TRP A 4 19.83 18.44 -8.81
N ASN A 5 20.93 18.81 -8.15
CA ASN A 5 21.49 18.06 -7.03
C ASN A 5 20.55 18.01 -5.82
N ILE A 6 19.81 19.10 -5.53
CA ILE A 6 18.78 19.10 -4.47
C ILE A 6 17.61 18.19 -4.86
N ILE A 7 17.14 18.28 -6.10
CA ILE A 7 16.03 17.44 -6.59
C ILE A 7 16.41 15.96 -6.50
N GLU A 8 17.58 15.61 -7.01
CA GLU A 8 18.11 14.24 -6.98
C GLU A 8 18.28 13.73 -5.55
N LYS A 9 18.80 14.57 -4.64
CA LYS A 9 18.90 14.24 -3.21
C LYS A 9 17.54 13.96 -2.58
N ASN A 10 16.51 14.74 -2.93
CA ASN A 10 15.17 14.54 -2.42
C ASN A 10 14.55 13.25 -2.98
N ILE A 11 14.72 12.95 -4.27
CA ILE A 11 14.25 11.70 -4.87
C ILE A 11 14.90 10.50 -4.15
N ASN A 12 16.22 10.53 -3.94
CA ASN A 12 16.93 9.46 -3.26
C ASN A 12 16.50 9.29 -1.79
N LYS A 13 16.15 10.39 -1.11
CA LYS A 13 15.56 10.32 0.24
C LYS A 13 14.24 9.55 0.23
N GLU A 14 13.36 9.83 -0.74
CA GLU A 14 12.07 9.13 -0.85
C GLU A 14 12.26 7.66 -1.26
N ILE A 15 13.18 7.35 -2.18
CA ILE A 15 13.54 5.97 -2.53
C ILE A 15 13.96 5.18 -1.29
N ASN A 16 14.85 5.74 -0.47
CA ASN A 16 15.32 5.08 0.75
C ASN A 16 14.20 4.90 1.78
N PHE A 17 13.30 5.87 1.89
CA PHE A 17 12.14 5.74 2.76
C PHE A 17 11.21 4.60 2.29
N LEU A 18 10.93 4.53 0.98
CA LEU A 18 10.06 3.51 0.41
C LEU A 18 10.67 2.11 0.54
N SER A 19 11.96 1.94 0.22
CA SER A 19 12.62 0.63 0.25
C SER A 19 12.73 0.04 1.65
N THR A 20 12.79 0.90 2.68
CA THR A 20 12.84 0.48 4.09
C THR A 20 11.45 0.35 4.74
N SER A 21 10.43 0.96 4.15
CA SER A 21 9.06 0.96 4.72
C SER A 21 8.12 -0.04 4.05
N LEU A 22 8.39 -0.43 2.79
CA LEU A 22 7.55 -1.36 2.06
C LEU A 22 8.08 -2.79 2.16
N LEU A 23 7.23 -3.71 2.61
CA LEU A 23 7.49 -5.13 2.49
C LEU A 23 7.04 -5.59 1.11
N LEU A 24 8.00 -5.86 0.22
CA LEU A 24 7.71 -6.24 -1.16
C LEU A 24 7.24 -7.70 -1.27
N SER A 25 6.24 -7.92 -2.12
CA SER A 25 5.82 -9.26 -2.52
C SER A 25 6.92 -9.93 -3.35
N PRO A 26 7.25 -11.21 -3.13
CA PRO A 26 8.18 -11.94 -3.99
C PRO A 26 7.57 -12.32 -5.35
N TYR A 27 6.26 -12.11 -5.53
CA TYR A 27 5.53 -12.48 -6.74
C TYR A 27 5.48 -11.33 -7.75
N HIS A 28 6.31 -11.44 -8.78
CA HIS A 28 6.47 -10.46 -9.87
C HIS A 28 6.17 -11.04 -11.26
N GLN A 29 5.37 -12.11 -11.32
CA GLN A 29 5.10 -12.78 -12.59
C GLN A 29 4.27 -11.85 -13.48
N ASN A 30 4.80 -11.54 -14.66
CA ASN A 30 4.20 -10.70 -15.71
C ASN A 30 4.18 -9.18 -15.45
N ASP A 31 4.96 -8.66 -14.50
CA ASP A 31 5.15 -7.22 -14.35
C ASP A 31 5.83 -6.63 -15.61
N ALA A 32 5.25 -5.56 -16.18
CA ALA A 32 5.79 -4.92 -17.38
C ALA A 32 7.13 -4.21 -17.10
N ILE A 33 7.31 -3.72 -15.88
CA ILE A 33 8.57 -3.13 -15.40
C ILE A 33 9.06 -3.99 -14.23
N LYS A 34 10.20 -4.66 -14.42
CA LYS A 34 10.82 -5.55 -13.41
C LYS A 34 11.94 -4.89 -12.60
N CYS A 35 12.30 -3.65 -12.95
CA CYS A 35 13.36 -2.90 -12.29
C CYS A 35 12.81 -2.20 -11.05
N ASN A 36 13.07 -2.76 -9.86
CA ASN A 36 12.63 -2.18 -8.59
C ASN A 36 13.15 -0.75 -8.39
N ASP A 37 14.43 -0.50 -8.70
CA ASP A 37 15.01 0.85 -8.59
C ASP A 37 14.31 1.86 -9.51
N CYS A 38 13.93 1.43 -10.71
CA CYS A 38 13.20 2.25 -11.66
C CYS A 38 11.80 2.62 -11.13
N LEU A 39 11.11 1.65 -10.51
CA LEU A 39 9.80 1.86 -9.90
C LEU A 39 9.87 2.75 -8.66
N PHE A 40 10.82 2.49 -7.76
CA PHE A 40 11.06 3.35 -6.60
C PHE A 40 11.38 4.78 -7.02
N ARG A 41 12.23 4.95 -8.05
CA ARG A 41 12.54 6.27 -8.59
C ARG A 41 11.30 6.94 -9.17
N GLY A 42 10.47 6.21 -9.93
CA GLY A 42 9.21 6.72 -10.46
C GLY A 42 8.27 7.22 -9.36
N ILE A 43 8.08 6.43 -8.31
CA ILE A 43 7.27 6.83 -7.15
C ILE A 43 7.91 8.02 -6.42
N GLY A 44 9.22 8.00 -6.20
CA GLY A 44 9.96 9.11 -5.58
C GLY A 44 9.80 10.43 -6.32
N ILE A 45 9.81 10.39 -7.66
CA ILE A 45 9.53 11.56 -8.51
C ILE A 45 8.11 12.08 -8.27
N LEU A 46 7.09 11.20 -8.24
CA LEU A 46 5.71 11.60 -7.97
C LEU A 46 5.56 12.28 -6.60
N ILE A 47 6.30 11.79 -5.59
CA ILE A 47 6.30 12.37 -4.25
C ILE A 47 6.96 13.76 -4.24
N VAL A 48 8.17 13.86 -4.79
CA VAL A 48 8.93 15.13 -4.83
C VAL A 48 8.21 16.19 -5.68
N ALA A 49 7.53 15.77 -6.75
CA ALA A 49 6.70 16.65 -7.57
C ALA A 49 5.37 17.05 -6.89
N GLY A 50 5.07 16.53 -5.69
CA GLY A 50 3.86 16.83 -4.94
C GLY A 50 2.59 16.18 -5.52
N LYS A 51 2.73 15.25 -6.46
CA LYS A 51 1.61 14.48 -7.06
C LYS A 51 1.11 13.40 -6.11
N VAL A 52 2.01 12.84 -5.30
CA VAL A 52 1.70 11.87 -4.25
C VAL A 52 2.15 12.43 -2.90
N LYS A 53 1.32 12.26 -1.87
CA LYS A 53 1.71 12.53 -0.49
C LYS A 53 1.82 11.21 0.25
N VAL A 54 2.95 11.00 0.91
CA VAL A 54 3.18 9.79 1.70
C VAL A 54 3.23 10.15 3.18
N ARG A 55 2.59 9.33 4.01
CA ARG A 55 2.61 9.45 5.47
C ARG A 55 2.80 8.08 6.08
N LYS A 56 3.79 7.93 6.95
CA LYS A 56 3.92 6.76 7.81
C LYS A 56 3.03 6.96 9.03
N ILE A 57 2.14 6.02 9.29
CA ILE A 57 1.31 6.01 10.49
C ILE A 57 1.71 4.80 11.33
N ILE A 58 2.07 5.04 12.59
CA ILE A 58 2.48 4.00 13.54
C ILE A 58 1.45 4.00 14.67
N PHE A 59 0.82 2.86 14.89
CA PHE A 59 -0.13 2.66 15.96
C PHE A 59 0.53 1.95 17.13
N LYS A 60 0.17 2.31 18.37
CA LYS A 60 0.49 1.47 19.53
C LYS A 60 -0.52 0.34 19.59
N ASN A 61 -0.16 -0.77 20.23
CA ASN A 61 -1.05 -1.92 20.38
C ASN A 61 -2.40 -1.46 20.96
N GLY A 62 -3.49 -1.66 20.21
CA GLY A 62 -4.86 -1.33 20.61
C GLY A 62 -5.50 -0.12 19.94
N ASP A 63 -4.76 0.72 19.20
CA ASP A 63 -5.27 2.05 18.79
C ASP A 63 -6.22 2.06 17.57
N ILE A 64 -6.11 1.11 16.64
CA ILE A 64 -7.05 1.03 15.49
C ILE A 64 -7.58 -0.39 15.32
N TRP A 65 -6.67 -1.36 15.41
CA TRP A 65 -6.97 -2.77 15.32
C TRP A 65 -6.60 -3.34 16.68
N ASP A 66 -7.59 -3.63 17.53
CA ASP A 66 -7.33 -4.40 18.74
C ASP A 66 -6.95 -5.82 18.32
N ALA A 67 -5.70 -5.97 17.89
CA ALA A 67 -5.16 -7.19 17.33
C ALA A 67 -5.39 -8.36 18.29
N ASN A 68 -5.39 -8.13 19.61
CA ASN A 68 -5.67 -9.15 20.61
C ASN A 68 -7.13 -9.66 20.59
N LYS A 69 -8.09 -8.81 20.20
CA LYS A 69 -9.49 -9.21 20.03
C LYS A 69 -9.72 -10.07 18.78
N TYR A 70 -8.92 -9.85 17.73
CA TYR A 70 -9.11 -10.49 16.43
C TYR A 70 -8.08 -11.60 16.09
N GLN A 71 -6.92 -11.63 16.75
CA GLN A 71 -5.84 -12.60 16.53
C GLN A 71 -5.93 -13.87 17.40
N LYS A 72 -6.97 -14.02 18.24
CA LYS A 72 -7.13 -15.25 19.08
C LYS A 72 -7.08 -16.56 18.28
N ASN A 73 -7.27 -16.52 16.97
CA ASN A 73 -7.29 -17.68 16.08
C ASN A 73 -6.23 -17.68 14.97
N VAL A 74 -5.31 -16.71 14.93
CA VAL A 74 -4.27 -16.66 13.88
C VAL A 74 -2.97 -17.16 14.50
N GLY A 75 -2.64 -18.43 14.22
CA GLY A 75 -1.41 -19.06 14.72
C GLY A 75 -0.16 -18.25 14.36
N ASN A 76 0.97 -18.56 15.03
CA ASN A 76 2.29 -17.93 14.88
C ASN A 76 2.92 -18.08 13.47
N GLU A 77 2.12 -18.38 12.45
CA GLU A 77 2.52 -18.39 11.07
C GLU A 77 2.78 -16.94 10.65
N LYS A 78 4.07 -16.63 10.51
CA LYS A 78 4.64 -15.96 9.35
C LYS A 78 3.54 -15.24 8.49
N PRO A 79 3.50 -13.89 8.37
CA PRO A 79 2.40 -13.11 7.77
C PRO A 79 2.28 -13.23 6.24
N HIS A 80 2.01 -14.45 5.76
CA HIS A 80 1.90 -14.81 4.35
C HIS A 80 0.82 -15.89 4.28
N GLY A 81 -0.18 -15.67 3.43
CA GLY A 81 -1.22 -16.67 3.17
C GLY A 81 -2.60 -16.06 2.98
N ALA A 82 -3.43 -16.76 2.20
CA ALA A 82 -4.80 -16.34 1.90
C ALA A 82 -5.66 -16.16 3.17
N ALA A 83 -5.48 -17.02 4.17
CA ALA A 83 -6.22 -16.95 5.43
C ALA A 83 -5.86 -15.71 6.27
N TRP A 84 -4.57 -15.40 6.41
CA TRP A 84 -4.10 -14.20 7.11
C TRP A 84 -4.57 -12.93 6.40
N HIS A 85 -4.41 -12.88 5.07
CA HIS A 85 -4.85 -11.76 4.23
C HIS A 85 -6.35 -11.50 4.37
N TYR A 86 -7.16 -12.54 4.18
CA TYR A 86 -8.62 -12.47 4.29
C TYR A 86 -9.08 -12.07 5.70
N THR A 87 -8.41 -12.58 6.73
CA THR A 87 -8.73 -12.21 8.12
C THR A 87 -8.50 -10.72 8.36
N ASN A 88 -7.36 -10.17 7.90
CA ASN A 88 -7.08 -8.74 8.02
C ASN A 88 -8.07 -7.89 7.23
N MET A 89 -8.40 -8.30 5.99
CA MET A 89 -9.42 -7.63 5.20
C MET A 89 -10.76 -7.58 5.94
N LYS A 90 -11.19 -8.69 6.55
CA LYS A 90 -12.44 -8.76 7.32
C LYS A 90 -12.42 -7.86 8.57
N ILE A 91 -11.30 -7.79 9.28
CA ILE A 91 -11.14 -6.88 10.43
C ILE A 91 -11.31 -5.42 9.99
N ILE A 92 -10.70 -5.04 8.87
CA ILE A 92 -10.82 -3.71 8.28
C ILE A 92 -12.27 -3.46 7.87
N GLU A 93 -12.89 -4.41 7.18
CA GLU A 93 -14.29 -4.35 6.76
C GLU A 93 -15.24 -4.10 7.95
N ASP A 94 -15.11 -4.89 9.01
CA ASP A 94 -15.92 -4.79 10.23
C ASP A 94 -15.72 -3.46 10.97
N TYR A 95 -14.53 -2.86 10.90
CA TYR A 95 -14.28 -1.53 11.45
C TYR A 95 -15.04 -0.45 10.69
N PHE A 96 -14.96 -0.43 9.36
CA PHE A 96 -15.68 0.57 8.55
C PHE A 96 -17.20 0.41 8.71
N LYS A 97 -17.72 -0.82 8.67
CA LYS A 97 -19.16 -1.09 8.88
C LYS A 97 -19.67 -0.59 10.22
N ARG A 98 -18.93 -0.82 11.32
CA ARG A 98 -19.31 -0.33 12.66
C ARG A 98 -19.30 1.20 12.78
N ASN A 99 -18.56 1.87 11.92
CA ASN A 99 -18.53 3.33 11.82
C ASN A 99 -19.48 3.87 10.73
N ASN A 100 -20.43 3.05 10.26
CA ASN A 100 -21.43 3.37 9.24
C ASN A 100 -20.85 3.78 7.87
N TYR A 101 -19.64 3.31 7.53
CA TYR A 101 -19.07 3.51 6.21
C TYR A 101 -19.31 2.28 5.32
N LYS A 102 -19.61 2.55 4.04
CA LYS A 102 -19.63 1.49 3.02
C LYS A 102 -18.20 1.11 2.65
N ILE A 103 -17.94 -0.19 2.62
CA ILE A 103 -16.67 -0.78 2.19
C ILE A 103 -16.94 -1.89 1.20
N GLU A 104 -16.14 -1.95 0.14
CA GLU A 104 -16.29 -2.85 -0.99
C GLU A 104 -15.01 -3.67 -1.13
N VAL A 105 -15.15 -4.98 -1.41
CA VAL A 105 -14.02 -5.83 -1.79
C VAL A 105 -13.79 -5.63 -3.27
N GLU A 106 -12.59 -5.18 -3.64
CA GLU A 106 -12.25 -4.95 -5.04
C GLU A 106 -12.05 -6.28 -5.77
N PRO A 107 -12.47 -6.39 -7.04
CA PRO A 107 -12.29 -7.61 -7.82
C PRO A 107 -10.82 -7.92 -8.05
N ASN A 108 -10.49 -9.22 -8.05
CA ASN A 108 -9.14 -9.71 -8.23
C ASN A 108 -8.73 -9.62 -9.72
N LEU A 109 -8.39 -8.41 -10.18
CA LEU A 109 -7.93 -8.13 -11.54
C LEU A 109 -6.40 -8.32 -11.65
N HIS A 110 -5.92 -8.66 -12.86
CA HIS A 110 -4.48 -8.91 -13.11
C HIS A 110 -3.55 -7.78 -12.65
N TYR A 111 -3.99 -6.52 -12.70
CA TYR A 111 -3.24 -5.36 -12.22
C TYR A 111 -3.99 -4.65 -11.08
N GLY A 112 -4.73 -5.39 -10.25
CA GLY A 112 -5.77 -4.92 -9.31
C GLY A 112 -5.58 -3.53 -8.68
N ARG A 113 -6.68 -2.89 -8.27
CA ARG A 113 -6.60 -1.56 -7.65
C ARG A 113 -6.11 -1.60 -6.20
N ALA A 114 -6.82 -2.33 -5.38
CA ALA A 114 -6.56 -2.52 -3.95
C ALA A 114 -7.27 -3.81 -3.50
N ASP A 115 -7.17 -4.18 -2.23
CA ASP A 115 -7.99 -5.27 -1.67
C ASP A 115 -9.37 -4.78 -1.27
N LEU A 116 -9.45 -3.56 -0.73
CA LEU A 116 -10.66 -2.93 -0.24
C LEU A 116 -10.76 -1.48 -0.73
N ALA A 117 -11.98 -1.00 -0.94
CA ALA A 117 -12.29 0.39 -1.22
C ALA A 117 -13.36 0.91 -0.26
N ALA A 118 -13.19 2.14 0.22
CA ALA A 118 -14.24 2.92 0.88
C ALA A 118 -14.53 4.15 0.00
N PRO A 119 -15.44 4.02 -1.00
CA PRO A 119 -15.63 5.03 -2.05
C PRO A 119 -16.05 6.40 -1.50
N GLU A 120 -16.87 6.42 -0.46
CA GLU A 120 -17.34 7.63 0.22
C GLU A 120 -16.18 8.47 0.81
N LEU A 121 -15.07 7.82 1.11
CA LEU A 121 -13.85 8.43 1.66
C LEU A 121 -12.76 8.62 0.60
N ASN A 122 -13.00 8.19 -0.63
CA ASN A 122 -11.98 8.06 -1.68
C ASN A 122 -10.73 7.33 -1.16
N LEU A 123 -10.95 6.24 -0.42
CA LEU A 123 -9.89 5.47 0.23
C LEU A 123 -9.77 4.08 -0.41
N PHE A 124 -8.53 3.70 -0.71
CA PHE A 124 -8.16 2.38 -1.20
C PHE A 124 -7.17 1.75 -0.23
N ILE A 125 -7.35 0.46 0.07
CA ILE A 125 -6.60 -0.23 1.12
C ILE A 125 -6.04 -1.53 0.54
N GLU A 126 -4.72 -1.63 0.51
CA GLU A 126 -4.00 -2.87 0.22
C GLU A 126 -3.50 -3.47 1.55
N VAL A 127 -3.64 -4.78 1.70
CA VAL A 127 -3.28 -5.56 2.87
C VAL A 127 -2.11 -6.49 2.53
N GLY A 128 -1.12 -6.58 3.41
CA GLY A 128 0.00 -7.52 3.24
C GLY A 128 1.16 -6.99 2.41
N THR A 129 1.80 -7.89 1.65
CA THR A 129 3.01 -7.56 0.88
C THR A 129 2.66 -6.80 -0.40
N ILE A 130 3.42 -5.75 -0.69
CA ILE A 130 3.14 -4.85 -1.81
C ILE A 130 3.82 -5.36 -3.09
N ASN A 131 3.07 -5.55 -4.17
CA ASN A 131 3.67 -5.59 -5.51
C ASN A 131 4.00 -4.13 -5.93
N LEU A 132 5.31 -3.86 -6.10
CA LEU A 132 5.80 -2.51 -6.37
C LEU A 132 5.35 -1.97 -7.73
N TYR A 133 5.28 -2.83 -8.75
CA TYR A 133 4.82 -2.46 -10.08
C TYR A 133 3.34 -2.06 -10.05
N LYS A 134 2.50 -2.87 -9.41
CA LYS A 134 1.07 -2.58 -9.18
C LYS A 134 0.88 -1.25 -8.44
N LEU A 135 1.64 -1.02 -7.35
CA LEU A 135 1.60 0.24 -6.62
C LEU A 135 1.91 1.44 -7.54
N TYR A 136 3.02 1.37 -8.29
CA TYR A 136 3.39 2.43 -9.22
C TYR A 136 2.31 2.64 -10.29
N PHE A 137 1.80 1.57 -10.90
CA PHE A 137 0.75 1.61 -11.90
C PHE A 137 -0.52 2.27 -11.37
N ASN A 138 -0.94 1.94 -10.16
CA ASN A 138 -2.12 2.53 -9.54
C ASN A 138 -1.92 4.03 -9.23
N LEU A 139 -0.72 4.41 -8.77
CA LEU A 139 -0.41 5.83 -8.52
C LEU A 139 -0.47 6.66 -9.81
N ILE A 140 -0.03 6.14 -10.96
CA ILE A 140 -0.08 6.90 -12.21
C ILE A 140 -1.47 6.90 -12.88
N ASN A 141 -2.26 5.83 -12.74
CA ASN A 141 -3.55 5.69 -13.42
C ASN A 141 -4.77 6.13 -12.58
N MET A 142 -4.74 5.96 -11.26
CA MET A 142 -5.87 6.34 -10.39
C MET A 142 -5.87 7.83 -10.05
N LEU A 143 -4.74 8.52 -10.22
CA LEU A 143 -4.64 9.96 -10.00
C LEU A 143 -5.23 10.81 -11.13
N GLY A 144 -5.78 10.20 -12.20
CA GLY A 144 -6.47 10.93 -13.27
C GLY A 144 -5.62 12.02 -13.91
N PHE A 145 -4.38 11.68 -14.30
CA PHE A 145 -3.54 12.54 -15.13
C PHE A 145 -3.85 12.35 -16.61
#